data_AF-A0A127I777-F1
#
_entry.id   AF-A0A127I777-F1
#
_cell.length_a   1.000
_cell.length_b   1.000
_cell.length_c   1.000
_cell.angle_alpha   90.00
_cell.angle_beta   90.00
_cell.angle_gamma   90.00
#
_symmetry.space_group_name_H-M   'P 1'
#
loop_
_entity.id
_entity.type
_entity.pdbx_description
1 polymer ?
#
loop_
_entity_poly.entity_id
_entity_poly.type
_entity_poly.pdbx_seq_one_letter_code
_entity_poly.pdbx_strand_id
1 'polypeptide(L)'
;MALLFCQKQRIPAHEAIQLQRILSKEWLRIQGFRLMSISTASFFHPYSNFLHGAAYNLHQILEGLGVASSSFIERDSAGKIIGSYWSPDQAVVITLGYLVLLALVMIPCLAAASYTVGNKRGLIIFFAVLFLPGVLNCLGLFPTINYLPTRYTIGGVGSLGSEVGLIPLLMLCAIIGWAAMVLIYDNFNLTERSRQIYDHFWFPLALVAAVFFVADNGANENATLLKEATANTQDASGYLLSQIRRYDDYCKANGLSDLRSCQWSRDSQRTFTNIKEGGAVYFINFAPDASKGFYSVGSKTINNEDVIAIRTEIAAYNRRLCPVKYFSSEISQSAPLSSTCEQAPSRYCSAQPDGPPGLVEGSIGSRTVALASECIIPRLVAAKPYLQKMSAMVGQHDKAKNHRWLYFLAIAVAIGAKVALATTKLCLIDSRPMTDRRRVARIIQYRLGQCVRLLVRALFECSRWAGVVASHLYKLLKRV
;
A
#
# COMPACT_ATOMS: atom_id res chain seq x y z
N MET A 1 21.26 27.83 -5.65
CA MET A 1 20.60 29.12 -5.35
C MET A 1 21.56 30.31 -5.17
N ALA A 2 22.89 30.10 -5.11
CA ALA A 2 23.89 31.18 -5.11
C ALA A 2 24.43 31.59 -6.51
N LEU A 3 24.01 30.92 -7.59
CA LEU A 3 24.40 31.24 -8.97
C LEU A 3 23.42 32.18 -9.70
N LEU A 4 22.34 32.60 -9.04
CA LEU A 4 21.31 33.48 -9.62
C LEU A 4 21.42 34.95 -9.15
N PHE A 5 22.40 35.29 -8.31
CA PHE A 5 22.56 36.64 -7.74
C PHE A 5 23.67 37.49 -8.39
N CYS A 6 24.38 36.97 -9.40
CA CYS A 6 25.57 37.62 -9.95
C CYS A 6 25.38 38.24 -11.35
N GLN A 7 24.15 38.69 -11.68
CA GLN A 7 23.87 39.31 -12.99
C GLN A 7 23.48 40.79 -12.91
N LYS A 8 23.69 41.48 -11.77
CA LYS A 8 23.28 42.90 -11.64
C LYS A 8 24.28 43.88 -11.03
N GLN A 9 25.55 43.51 -10.82
CA GLN A 9 26.61 44.46 -10.46
C GLN A 9 27.90 44.13 -11.23
N ARG A 10 28.45 45.13 -11.94
CA ARG A 10 29.77 45.05 -12.59
C ARG A 10 30.85 44.97 -11.52
N ILE A 11 31.20 43.76 -11.10
CA ILE A 11 32.40 43.50 -10.30
C ILE A 11 33.54 43.20 -11.30
N PRO A 12 34.69 43.88 -11.23
CA PRO A 12 35.82 43.61 -12.12
C PRO A 12 36.33 42.16 -11.94
N ALA A 13 36.63 41.49 -13.05
CA ALA A 13 36.91 40.05 -13.12
C ALA A 13 38.03 39.56 -12.16
N HIS A 14 38.94 40.45 -11.76
CA HIS A 14 40.02 40.13 -10.81
C HIS A 14 39.52 39.96 -9.35
N GLU A 15 38.48 40.71 -8.95
CA GLU A 15 37.88 40.59 -7.60
C GLU A 15 36.98 39.36 -7.48
N ALA A 16 36.29 38.97 -8.56
CA ALA A 16 35.49 37.75 -8.59
C ALA A 16 36.35 36.48 -8.37
N ILE A 17 37.56 36.44 -8.94
CA ILE A 17 38.49 35.32 -8.78
C ILE A 17 39.07 35.25 -7.35
N GLN A 18 39.31 36.40 -6.71
CA GLN A 18 39.70 36.42 -5.30
C GLN A 18 38.57 35.97 -4.36
N LEU A 19 37.34 36.44 -4.57
CA LEU A 19 36.19 36.01 -3.78
C LEU A 19 35.92 34.50 -3.94
N GLN A 20 36.10 33.96 -5.15
CA GLN A 20 35.93 32.53 -5.39
C GLN A 20 37.05 31.69 -4.72
N ARG A 21 38.29 32.21 -4.65
CA ARG A 21 39.38 31.56 -3.91
C ARG A 21 39.18 31.64 -2.39
N ILE A 22 38.71 32.77 -1.87
CA ILE A 22 38.42 32.96 -0.44
C ILE A 22 37.26 32.04 -0.04
N LEU A 23 36.15 32.05 -0.80
CA LEU A 23 35.01 31.16 -0.57
C LEU A 23 35.39 29.68 -0.73
N SER A 24 36.27 29.29 -1.65
CA SER A 24 36.73 27.89 -1.73
C SER A 24 37.62 27.50 -0.54
N LYS A 25 38.48 28.41 -0.05
CA LYS A 25 39.31 28.19 1.13
C LYS A 25 38.49 28.16 2.41
N GLU A 26 37.45 28.98 2.52
CA GLU A 26 36.51 28.96 3.64
C GLU A 26 35.57 27.76 3.57
N TRP A 27 35.13 27.33 2.38
CA TRP A 27 34.35 26.10 2.21
C TRP A 27 35.18 24.85 2.52
N LEU A 28 36.46 24.82 2.11
CA LEU A 28 37.42 23.78 2.50
C LEU A 28 37.79 23.84 4.00
N ARG A 29 37.81 25.03 4.61
CA ARG A 29 38.05 25.21 6.06
C ARG A 29 36.81 24.84 6.87
N ILE A 30 35.59 25.10 6.38
CA ILE A 30 34.32 24.68 7.01
C ILE A 30 34.10 23.17 6.86
N GLN A 31 34.53 22.56 5.75
CA GLN A 31 34.58 21.08 5.65
C GLN A 31 35.71 20.46 6.47
N GLY A 32 36.89 21.09 6.53
CA GLY A 32 38.06 20.60 7.27
C GLY A 32 37.95 20.74 8.80
N PHE A 33 37.05 21.57 9.31
CA PHE A 33 36.85 21.78 10.75
C PHE A 33 35.61 21.08 11.33
N ARG A 34 34.90 20.27 10.54
CA ARG A 34 34.13 19.13 11.09
C ARG A 34 35.09 17.97 11.30
N LEU A 35 36.04 18.14 12.21
CA LEU A 35 36.65 17.01 12.89
C LEU A 35 35.51 16.19 13.48
N MET A 36 35.30 15.03 12.89
CA MET A 36 34.19 14.14 13.10
C MET A 36 34.12 13.76 14.58
N SER A 37 33.27 14.46 15.32
CA SER A 37 32.62 13.84 16.47
C SER A 37 31.89 12.62 15.91
N ILE A 38 32.48 11.44 16.10
CA ILE A 38 31.81 10.15 15.90
C ILE A 38 30.72 10.10 16.96
N SER A 39 29.59 10.75 16.69
CA SER A 39 28.44 10.67 17.55
C SER A 39 27.87 9.26 17.46
N THR A 40 27.59 8.65 18.60
CA THR A 40 26.92 7.35 18.68
C THR A 40 25.60 7.37 17.90
N ALA A 41 24.90 8.51 17.86
CA ALA A 41 23.71 8.70 17.05
C ALA A 41 23.99 8.56 15.55
N SER A 42 25.10 9.13 15.05
CA SER A 42 25.51 9.00 13.66
C SER A 42 25.88 7.56 13.31
N PHE A 43 26.49 6.80 14.22
CA PHE A 43 26.80 5.40 13.98
C PHE A 43 25.53 4.54 13.83
N PHE A 44 24.53 4.75 14.70
CA PHE A 44 23.30 3.93 14.71
C PHE A 44 22.23 4.36 13.71
N HIS A 45 22.31 5.58 13.18
CA HIS A 45 21.37 6.15 12.21
C HIS A 45 20.97 5.20 11.04
N PRO A 46 21.90 4.57 10.30
CA PRO A 46 21.52 3.68 9.19
C PRO A 46 20.69 2.47 9.65
N TYR A 47 20.98 1.90 10.83
CA TYR A 47 20.22 0.76 11.36
C TYR A 47 18.83 1.18 11.84
N SER A 48 18.74 2.35 12.49
CA SER A 48 17.45 2.92 12.92
C SER A 48 16.55 3.17 11.71
N ASN A 49 17.05 3.84 10.68
CA ASN A 49 16.25 4.13 9.47
C ASN A 49 15.84 2.85 8.73
N PHE A 50 16.72 1.85 8.69
CA PHE A 50 16.43 0.55 8.10
C PHE A 50 15.28 -0.17 8.81
N LEU A 51 15.35 -0.26 10.14
CA LEU A 51 14.29 -0.89 10.95
C LEU A 51 13.01 -0.06 10.96
N HIS A 52 13.11 1.26 10.94
CA HIS A 52 11.97 2.17 10.89
C HIS A 52 11.19 2.00 9.59
N GLY A 53 11.88 1.96 8.45
CA GLY A 53 11.25 1.65 7.16
C GLY A 53 10.57 0.29 7.15
N ALA A 54 11.25 -0.75 7.67
CA ALA A 54 10.66 -2.08 7.82
C ALA A 54 9.39 -2.05 8.70
N ALA A 55 9.40 -1.28 9.79
CA ALA A 55 8.30 -1.16 10.72
C ALA A 55 7.05 -0.54 10.09
N TYR A 56 7.20 0.54 9.32
CA TYR A 56 6.08 1.17 8.61
C TYR A 56 5.42 0.20 7.63
N ASN A 57 6.22 -0.50 6.84
CA ASN A 57 5.70 -1.42 5.83
C ASN A 57 5.01 -2.62 6.48
N LEU A 58 5.64 -3.22 7.49
CA LEU A 58 5.04 -4.30 8.24
C LEU A 58 3.73 -3.86 8.93
N HIS A 59 3.72 -2.66 9.54
CA HIS A 59 2.53 -2.14 10.21
C HIS A 59 1.38 -1.89 9.23
N GLN A 60 1.66 -1.29 8.06
CA GLN A 60 0.66 -1.07 7.02
C GLN A 60 0.01 -2.37 6.54
N ILE A 61 0.79 -3.44 6.46
CA ILE A 61 0.31 -4.76 6.03
C ILE A 61 -0.51 -5.42 7.14
N LEU A 62 -0.08 -5.31 8.40
CA LEU A 62 -0.85 -5.78 9.55
C LEU A 62 -2.18 -5.01 9.68
N GLU A 63 -2.18 -3.71 9.40
CA GLU A 63 -3.39 -2.89 9.38
C GLU A 63 -4.32 -3.28 8.24
N GLY A 64 -3.78 -3.52 7.05
CA GLY A 64 -4.55 -4.03 5.91
C GLY A 64 -5.09 -5.45 6.10
N LEU A 65 -4.57 -6.22 7.07
CA LEU A 65 -5.08 -7.52 7.50
C LEU A 65 -6.06 -7.42 8.69
N GLY A 66 -6.24 -6.22 9.27
CA GLY A 66 -7.06 -6.01 10.46
C GLY A 66 -6.43 -6.50 11.77
N VAL A 67 -5.13 -6.79 11.78
CA VAL A 67 -4.38 -7.26 12.97
C VAL A 67 -3.90 -6.08 13.82
N ALA A 68 -3.57 -4.97 13.17
CA ALA A 68 -3.16 -3.72 13.81
C ALA A 68 -4.10 -2.58 13.38
N SER A 69 -4.08 -1.47 14.12
CA SER A 69 -4.82 -0.27 13.76
C SER A 69 -3.98 0.95 14.06
N SER A 70 -3.96 1.90 13.12
CA SER A 70 -3.41 3.24 13.33
C SER A 70 -4.43 4.23 13.90
N SER A 71 -5.65 3.76 14.17
CA SER A 71 -6.73 4.53 14.80
C SER A 71 -6.79 4.29 16.31
N PHE A 72 -6.78 5.37 17.06
CA PHE A 72 -6.83 5.40 18.51
C PHE A 72 -8.15 5.99 19.00
N ILE A 73 -8.63 5.46 20.11
CA ILE A 73 -9.84 5.95 20.80
C ILE A 73 -9.39 6.72 22.03
N GLU A 74 -9.81 7.98 22.13
CA GLU A 74 -9.56 8.81 23.30
C GLU A 74 -10.65 8.60 24.33
N ARG A 75 -10.26 8.33 25.58
CA ARG A 75 -11.19 8.10 26.70
C ARG A 75 -10.94 9.11 27.81
N ASP A 76 -12.02 9.59 28.43
CA ASP A 76 -11.94 10.43 29.62
C ASP A 76 -11.51 9.61 30.86
N SER A 77 -11.31 10.31 31.99
CA SER A 77 -10.98 9.71 33.28
C SER A 77 -12.08 8.79 33.83
N ALA A 78 -13.30 8.86 33.31
CA ALA A 78 -14.42 7.97 33.62
C ALA A 78 -14.52 6.78 32.64
N GLY A 79 -13.60 6.66 31.68
CA GLY A 79 -13.56 5.60 30.68
C GLY A 79 -14.52 5.78 29.50
N LYS A 80 -15.20 6.92 29.37
CA LYS A 80 -16.09 7.24 28.25
C LYS A 80 -15.30 7.69 27.04
N ILE A 81 -15.74 7.27 25.86
CA ILE A 81 -15.13 7.65 24.59
C ILE A 81 -15.46 9.12 24.31
N ILE A 82 -14.45 9.98 24.30
CA ILE A 82 -14.57 11.42 24.03
C ILE A 82 -14.13 11.77 22.61
N GLY A 83 -13.39 10.90 21.94
CA GLY A 83 -12.94 11.12 20.57
C GLY A 83 -12.22 9.93 19.96
N SER A 84 -11.83 10.09 18.70
CA SER A 84 -10.93 9.17 18.01
C SER A 84 -10.00 9.98 17.11
N TYR A 85 -8.73 9.60 17.05
CA TYR A 85 -7.74 10.19 16.15
C TYR A 85 -6.89 9.10 15.52
N TRP A 86 -6.15 9.44 14.47
CA TRP A 86 -5.26 8.52 13.77
C TRP A 86 -3.83 9.03 13.85
N SER A 87 -2.87 8.13 14.12
CA SER A 87 -1.44 8.46 14.23
C SER A 87 -0.57 7.28 13.81
N PRO A 88 -0.20 7.18 12.52
CA PRO A 88 0.69 6.13 12.03
C PRO A 88 2.02 6.11 12.79
N ASP A 89 2.60 7.28 13.05
CA ASP A 89 3.87 7.41 13.76
C ASP A 89 3.83 6.76 15.15
N GLN A 90 2.74 6.98 15.90
CA GLN A 90 2.56 6.37 17.22
C GLN A 90 2.29 4.86 17.14
N ALA A 91 1.50 4.42 16.17
CA ALA A 91 1.14 3.02 16.01
C ALA A 91 2.34 2.15 15.60
N VAL A 92 3.22 2.68 14.75
CA VAL A 92 4.42 2.00 14.25
C VAL A 92 5.46 1.76 15.35
N VAL A 93 5.48 2.55 16.43
CA VAL A 93 6.45 2.37 17.55
C VAL A 93 6.41 0.96 18.13
N ILE A 94 5.21 0.36 18.25
CA ILE A 94 5.06 -1.01 18.76
C ILE A 94 5.73 -2.00 17.81
N THR A 95 5.42 -1.90 16.51
CA THR A 95 6.01 -2.76 15.47
C THR A 95 7.53 -2.58 15.39
N LEU A 96 8.02 -1.35 15.49
CA LEU A 96 9.44 -1.04 15.55
C LEU A 96 10.11 -1.68 16.78
N GLY A 97 9.48 -1.60 17.95
CA GLY A 97 9.98 -2.23 19.17
C GLY A 97 10.18 -3.74 19.02
N TYR A 98 9.23 -4.44 18.41
CA TYR A 98 9.37 -5.87 18.10
C TYR A 98 10.50 -6.16 17.11
N LEU A 99 10.66 -5.34 16.07
CA LEU A 99 11.73 -5.50 15.09
C LEU A 99 13.11 -5.23 15.69
N VAL A 100 13.24 -4.25 16.59
CA VAL A 100 14.48 -3.99 17.35
C VAL A 100 14.81 -5.18 18.25
N LEU A 101 13.83 -5.70 19.01
CA LEU A 101 14.03 -6.88 19.85
C LEU A 101 14.46 -8.09 19.01
N LEU A 102 13.79 -8.32 17.87
CA LEU A 102 14.16 -9.37 16.92
C LEU A 102 15.59 -9.19 16.42
N ALA A 103 15.98 -7.98 16.01
CA ALA A 103 17.34 -7.70 15.55
C ALA A 103 18.38 -7.99 16.64
N LEU A 104 18.12 -7.59 17.90
CA LEU A 104 19.00 -7.85 19.04
C LEU A 104 19.18 -9.35 19.31
N VAL A 105 18.10 -10.15 19.20
CA VAL A 105 18.16 -11.61 19.32
C VAL A 105 18.89 -12.24 18.13
N MET A 106 18.77 -11.66 16.94
CA MET A 106 19.39 -12.19 15.73
C MET A 106 20.91 -11.98 15.67
N ILE A 107 21.45 -10.92 16.28
CA ILE A 107 22.91 -10.67 16.32
C ILE A 107 23.70 -11.88 16.87
N PRO A 108 23.41 -12.44 18.08
CA PRO A 108 24.14 -13.60 18.57
C PRO A 108 23.90 -14.86 17.73
N CYS A 109 22.69 -15.05 17.16
CA CYS A 109 22.41 -16.17 16.24
C CYS A 109 23.26 -16.08 14.97
N LEU A 110 23.40 -14.89 14.39
CA LEU A 110 24.23 -14.63 13.21
C LEU A 110 25.71 -14.77 13.50
N ALA A 111 26.17 -14.31 14.66
CA ALA A 111 27.54 -14.52 15.12
C ALA A 111 27.84 -16.03 15.27
N ALA A 112 26.91 -16.79 15.86
CA ALA A 112 27.03 -18.25 15.99
C ALA A 112 27.06 -18.95 14.62
N ALA A 113 26.16 -18.59 13.70
CA ALA A 113 26.13 -19.13 12.33
C ALA A 113 27.40 -18.77 11.54
N SER A 114 27.91 -17.55 11.68
CA SER A 114 29.15 -17.14 11.01
C SER A 114 30.36 -17.89 11.58
N TYR A 115 30.36 -18.16 12.88
CA TYR A 115 31.38 -18.97 13.54
C TYR A 115 31.33 -20.45 13.12
N THR A 116 30.16 -21.05 12.90
CA THR A 116 30.08 -22.42 12.36
C THR A 116 30.62 -22.48 10.95
N VAL A 117 30.33 -21.49 10.11
CA VAL A 117 30.82 -21.43 8.72
C VAL A 117 32.33 -21.22 8.66
N GLY A 118 32.88 -20.21 9.35
CA GLY A 118 34.26 -19.76 9.14
C GLY A 118 35.14 -19.68 10.40
N ASN A 119 34.70 -20.21 11.54
CA ASN A 119 35.40 -20.08 12.83
C ASN A 119 35.67 -18.59 13.18
N LYS A 120 36.85 -18.25 13.71
CA LYS A 120 37.26 -16.87 14.01
C LYS A 120 37.21 -15.95 12.79
N ARG A 121 37.58 -16.44 11.60
CA ARG A 121 37.55 -15.64 10.36
C ARG A 121 36.10 -15.26 10.00
N GLY A 122 35.17 -16.20 10.11
CA GLY A 122 33.74 -15.94 9.89
C GLY A 122 33.19 -14.90 10.86
N LEU A 123 33.58 -14.97 12.14
CA LEU A 123 33.17 -13.99 13.15
C LEU A 123 33.72 -12.57 12.85
N ILE A 124 34.98 -12.47 12.42
CA ILE A 124 35.60 -11.19 12.03
C ILE A 124 34.86 -10.59 10.82
N ILE A 125 34.57 -11.39 9.80
CA ILE A 125 33.81 -10.94 8.62
C ILE A 125 32.42 -10.46 9.03
N PHE A 126 31.73 -11.20 9.90
CA PHE A 126 30.43 -10.80 10.42
C PHE A 126 30.47 -9.44 11.10
N PHE A 127 31.40 -9.22 12.05
CA PHE A 127 31.50 -7.92 12.72
C PHE A 127 31.92 -6.80 11.77
N ALA A 128 32.81 -7.09 10.81
CA ALA A 128 33.19 -6.11 9.78
C ALA A 128 31.96 -5.67 8.96
N VAL A 129 31.15 -6.62 8.48
CA VAL A 129 29.92 -6.34 7.74
C VAL A 129 28.89 -5.63 8.63
N LEU A 130 28.74 -6.07 9.89
CA LEU A 130 27.79 -5.48 10.82
C LEU A 130 28.12 -4.03 11.12
N PHE A 131 29.40 -3.67 11.30
CA PHE A 131 29.81 -2.30 11.61
C PHE A 131 29.96 -1.39 10.39
N LEU A 132 30.08 -1.96 9.18
CA LEU A 132 30.35 -1.21 7.96
C LEU A 132 29.33 -0.08 7.69
N PRO A 133 28.00 -0.28 7.78
CA PRO A 133 27.04 0.81 7.56
C PRO A 133 27.23 1.99 8.52
N GLY A 134 27.43 1.71 9.81
CA GLY A 134 27.66 2.74 10.82
C GLY A 134 28.97 3.50 10.60
N VAL A 135 30.06 2.80 10.27
CA VAL A 135 31.35 3.43 9.94
C VAL A 135 31.22 4.31 8.69
N LEU A 136 30.61 3.80 7.61
CA LEU A 136 30.39 4.57 6.38
C LEU A 136 29.52 5.82 6.63
N ASN A 137 28.51 5.72 7.50
CA ASN A 137 27.65 6.86 7.83
C ASN A 137 28.40 7.91 8.65
N CYS A 138 29.23 7.48 9.60
CA CYS A 138 30.13 8.39 10.30
C CYS A 138 31.06 9.10 9.32
N LEU A 139 31.66 8.38 8.36
CA LEU A 139 32.51 8.90 7.27
C LEU A 139 31.78 9.80 6.25
N GLY A 140 30.44 9.91 6.33
CA GLY A 140 29.64 10.64 5.33
C GLY A 140 29.60 9.98 3.96
N LEU A 141 30.02 8.71 3.87
CA LEU A 141 30.03 7.90 2.64
C LEU A 141 28.77 7.06 2.47
N PHE A 142 27.96 6.92 3.52
CA PHE A 142 26.72 6.15 3.44
C PHE A 142 25.63 6.96 2.71
N PRO A 143 24.94 6.36 1.72
CA PRO A 143 23.90 7.06 0.97
C PRO A 143 22.70 7.40 1.85
N THR A 144 22.09 8.56 1.63
CA THR A 144 20.84 8.95 2.28
C THR A 144 19.66 8.22 1.61
N ILE A 145 19.34 7.04 2.13
CA ILE A 145 18.22 6.23 1.64
C ILE A 145 16.98 6.51 2.49
N ASN A 146 15.88 6.91 1.84
CA ASN A 146 14.59 7.06 2.49
C ASN A 146 13.78 5.77 2.39
N TYR A 147 13.69 5.02 3.48
CA TYR A 147 12.92 3.77 3.56
C TYR A 147 11.45 3.99 3.96
N LEU A 148 11.03 5.21 4.27
CA LEU A 148 9.66 5.51 4.66
C LEU A 148 8.72 5.41 3.46
N PRO A 149 7.45 5.04 3.67
CA PRO A 149 6.45 5.07 2.61
C PRO A 149 6.16 6.51 2.18
N THR A 150 6.04 6.73 0.87
CA THR A 150 5.64 8.04 0.33
C THR A 150 4.20 8.39 0.68
N ARG A 151 3.36 7.38 0.92
CA ARG A 151 1.97 7.51 1.34
C ARG A 151 1.62 6.38 2.29
N TYR A 152 1.00 6.71 3.41
CA TYR A 152 0.41 5.75 4.33
C TYR A 152 -1.10 5.73 4.14
N THR A 153 -1.70 4.55 4.01
CA THR A 153 -3.15 4.40 3.82
C THR A 153 -3.77 3.78 5.06
N ILE A 154 -4.60 4.55 5.78
CA ILE A 154 -5.31 4.09 6.98
C ILE A 154 -6.36 3.04 6.58
N GLY A 155 -6.42 1.93 7.32
CA GLY A 155 -7.26 0.78 6.99
C GLY A 155 -6.95 0.15 5.63
N GLY A 156 -5.73 0.35 5.10
CA GLY A 156 -5.33 0.14 3.72
C GLY A 156 -5.30 -1.33 3.26
N VAL A 157 -6.45 -1.95 3.10
CA VAL A 157 -6.62 -3.22 2.39
C VAL A 157 -6.04 -3.07 0.97
N GLY A 158 -5.12 -3.96 0.57
CA GLY A 158 -4.42 -3.90 -0.73
C GLY A 158 -3.20 -2.97 -0.78
N SER A 159 -2.91 -2.24 0.31
CA SER A 159 -1.77 -1.33 0.42
C SER A 159 -0.59 -2.00 1.12
N LEU A 160 0.56 -2.07 0.46
CA LEU A 160 1.74 -2.83 0.92
C LEU A 160 2.90 -1.93 1.43
N GLY A 161 2.69 -0.62 1.55
CA GLY A 161 3.74 0.35 1.84
C GLY A 161 4.60 0.72 0.62
N SER A 162 5.88 1.04 0.82
CA SER A 162 6.82 1.41 -0.23
C SER A 162 7.73 0.26 -0.65
N GLU A 163 7.98 0.18 -1.96
CA GLU A 163 8.91 -0.78 -2.56
C GLU A 163 10.30 -0.76 -1.88
N VAL A 164 10.83 0.43 -1.61
CA VAL A 164 12.13 0.61 -0.95
C VAL A 164 12.09 0.19 0.51
N GLY A 165 10.99 0.45 1.23
CA GLY A 165 10.83 0.08 2.63
C GLY A 165 10.53 -1.41 2.86
N LEU A 166 10.11 -2.12 1.81
CA LEU A 166 9.97 -3.58 1.80
C LEU A 166 11.32 -4.31 1.78
N ILE A 167 12.33 -3.74 1.11
CA ILE A 167 13.67 -4.35 1.01
C ILE A 167 14.25 -4.68 2.39
N PRO A 168 14.22 -3.76 3.38
CA PRO A 168 14.66 -4.07 4.74
C PRO A 168 14.05 -5.32 5.35
N LEU A 169 12.75 -5.52 5.16
CA LEU A 169 12.04 -6.64 5.76
C LEU A 169 12.36 -7.96 5.07
N LEU A 170 12.42 -7.96 3.73
CA LEU A 170 12.86 -9.13 2.96
C LEU A 170 14.30 -9.52 3.31
N MET A 171 15.20 -8.54 3.47
CA MET A 171 16.58 -8.80 3.91
C MET A 171 16.62 -9.39 5.32
N LEU A 172 15.84 -8.87 6.28
CA LEU A 172 15.75 -9.46 7.62
C LEU A 172 15.27 -10.92 7.57
N CYS A 173 14.20 -11.20 6.82
CA CYS A 173 13.70 -12.57 6.63
C CYS A 173 14.75 -13.50 6.02
N ALA A 174 15.46 -13.05 4.97
CA ALA A 174 16.52 -13.83 4.34
C ALA A 174 17.70 -14.09 5.28
N ILE A 175 18.12 -13.08 6.06
CA ILE A 175 19.20 -13.20 7.05
C ILE A 175 18.79 -14.19 8.17
N ILE A 176 17.54 -14.14 8.62
CA ILE A 176 16.97 -15.08 9.60
C ILE A 176 17.00 -16.51 9.05
N GLY A 177 16.48 -16.70 7.83
CA GLY A 177 16.48 -18.02 7.17
C GLY A 177 17.89 -18.58 6.97
N TRP A 178 18.85 -17.72 6.59
CA TRP A 178 20.24 -18.11 6.45
C TRP A 178 20.84 -18.57 7.78
N ALA A 179 20.71 -17.77 8.84
CA ALA A 179 21.26 -18.09 10.16
C ALA A 179 20.68 -19.39 10.71
N ALA A 180 19.34 -19.53 10.65
CA ALA A 180 18.64 -20.71 11.13
C ALA A 180 19.10 -21.96 10.38
N MET A 181 19.17 -21.92 9.06
CA MET A 181 19.52 -23.09 8.26
C MET A 181 20.98 -23.50 8.45
N VAL A 182 21.92 -22.55 8.54
CA VAL A 182 23.34 -22.86 8.87
C VAL A 182 23.44 -23.59 10.21
N LEU A 183 22.75 -23.11 11.24
CA LEU A 183 22.77 -23.72 12.57
C LEU A 183 22.09 -25.09 12.57
N ILE A 184 20.96 -25.25 11.90
CA ILE A 184 20.29 -26.54 11.74
C ILE A 184 21.21 -27.53 11.02
N TYR A 185 21.86 -27.11 9.93
CA TYR A 185 22.76 -27.96 9.16
C TYR A 185 23.91 -28.50 10.01
N ASP A 186 24.61 -27.64 10.76
CA ASP A 186 25.72 -28.05 11.64
C ASP A 186 25.25 -28.92 12.82
N ASN A 187 24.13 -28.55 13.47
CA ASN A 187 23.67 -29.24 14.68
C ASN A 187 23.08 -30.63 14.38
N PHE A 188 22.29 -30.75 13.31
CA PHE A 188 21.66 -32.02 12.92
C PHE A 188 22.54 -32.90 12.03
N ASN A 189 23.75 -32.45 11.69
CA ASN A 189 24.68 -33.16 10.81
C ASN A 189 24.02 -33.54 9.47
N LEU A 190 23.34 -32.55 8.88
CA LEU A 190 22.68 -32.73 7.59
C LEU A 190 23.72 -33.02 6.49
N THR A 191 23.34 -33.83 5.50
CA THR A 191 24.20 -34.27 4.40
C THR A 191 23.67 -33.79 3.05
N GLU A 192 24.36 -34.11 1.95
CA GLU A 192 23.94 -33.74 0.57
C GLU A 192 22.49 -34.13 0.26
N ARG A 193 21.99 -35.23 0.83
CA ARG A 193 20.58 -35.66 0.66
C ARG A 193 19.59 -34.60 1.13
N SER A 194 19.89 -33.91 2.23
CA SER A 194 19.03 -32.84 2.74
C SER A 194 18.97 -31.64 1.78
N ARG A 195 20.08 -31.34 1.08
CA ARG A 195 20.12 -30.29 0.05
C ARG A 195 19.24 -30.65 -1.13
N GLN A 196 19.31 -31.90 -1.60
CA GLN A 196 18.46 -32.41 -2.68
C GLN A 196 16.97 -32.39 -2.30
N ILE A 197 16.64 -32.78 -1.07
CA ILE A 197 15.25 -32.70 -0.55
C ILE A 197 14.78 -31.25 -0.54
N TYR A 198 15.62 -30.32 -0.06
CA TYR A 198 15.30 -28.90 -0.08
C TYR A 198 15.03 -28.41 -1.50
N ASP A 199 15.80 -28.87 -2.48
CA ASP A 199 15.64 -28.49 -3.89
C ASP A 199 14.29 -28.95 -4.46
N HIS A 200 13.81 -30.12 -4.06
CA HIS A 200 12.47 -30.58 -4.41
C HIS A 200 11.34 -29.73 -3.82
N PHE A 201 11.56 -29.04 -2.70
CA PHE A 201 10.60 -28.06 -2.18
C PHE A 201 10.78 -26.67 -2.80
N TRP A 202 12.02 -26.30 -3.13
CA TRP A 202 12.38 -25.00 -3.68
C TRP A 202 11.79 -24.77 -5.08
N PHE A 203 11.87 -25.78 -5.98
CA PHE A 203 11.36 -25.61 -7.35
C PHE A 203 9.83 -25.39 -7.41
N PRO A 204 8.98 -26.18 -6.72
CA PRO A 204 7.55 -25.89 -6.64
C PRO A 204 7.24 -24.54 -6.00
N LEU A 205 8.01 -24.13 -4.98
CA LEU A 205 7.83 -22.81 -4.35
C LEU A 205 8.05 -21.68 -5.36
N ALA A 206 9.07 -21.79 -6.22
CA ALA A 206 9.31 -20.84 -7.29
C ALA A 206 8.16 -20.81 -8.32
N LEU A 207 7.57 -21.96 -8.65
CA LEU A 207 6.39 -22.03 -9.52
C LEU A 207 5.17 -21.33 -8.90
N VAL A 208 4.92 -21.52 -7.60
CA VAL A 208 3.83 -20.81 -6.90
C VAL A 208 4.06 -19.30 -6.88
N ALA A 209 5.31 -18.85 -6.67
CA ALA A 209 5.65 -17.42 -6.77
C ALA A 209 5.34 -16.85 -8.16
N ALA A 210 5.62 -17.60 -9.23
CA ALA A 210 5.27 -17.21 -10.61
C ALA A 210 3.75 -17.11 -10.81
N VAL A 211 2.96 -18.04 -10.25
CA VAL A 211 1.49 -17.97 -10.28
C VAL A 211 0.98 -16.73 -9.56
N PHE A 212 1.56 -16.36 -8.41
CA PHE A 212 1.18 -15.14 -7.69
C PHE A 212 1.49 -13.88 -8.46
N PHE A 213 2.60 -13.83 -9.19
CA PHE A 213 2.92 -12.72 -10.09
C PHE A 213 1.85 -12.57 -11.20
N VAL A 214 1.43 -13.68 -11.82
CA VAL A 214 0.35 -13.64 -12.84
C VAL A 214 -0.98 -13.18 -12.22
N ALA A 215 -1.31 -13.66 -11.02
CA ALA A 215 -2.52 -13.25 -10.30
C ALA A 215 -2.50 -11.75 -9.93
N ASP A 216 -1.34 -11.19 -9.58
CA ASP A 216 -1.18 -9.75 -9.33
C ASP A 216 -1.34 -8.91 -10.61
N ASN A 217 -0.85 -9.40 -11.74
CA ASN A 217 -1.07 -8.73 -13.02
C ASN A 217 -2.56 -8.69 -13.39
N GLY A 218 -3.28 -9.81 -13.24
CA GLY A 218 -4.74 -9.85 -13.47
C GLY A 218 -5.53 -8.95 -12.50
N ALA A 219 -5.10 -8.86 -11.23
CA ALA A 219 -5.69 -7.93 -10.28
C ALA A 219 -5.52 -6.46 -10.69
N ASN A 220 -4.34 -6.11 -11.21
CA ASN A 220 -4.06 -4.75 -11.68
C ASN A 220 -4.86 -4.38 -12.95
N GLU A 221 -5.09 -5.35 -13.83
CA GLU A 221 -5.99 -5.19 -14.99
C GLU A 221 -7.42 -4.89 -14.53
N ASN A 222 -7.96 -5.65 -13.58
CA ASN A 222 -9.29 -5.40 -13.00
C ASN A 222 -9.42 -4.01 -12.35
N ALA A 223 -8.38 -3.55 -11.65
CA ALA A 223 -8.33 -2.20 -11.08
C ALA A 223 -8.33 -1.11 -12.17
N THR A 224 -7.62 -1.36 -13.27
CA THR A 224 -7.58 -0.46 -14.44
C THR A 224 -8.95 -0.39 -15.12
N LEU A 225 -9.61 -1.53 -15.34
CA LEU A 225 -10.96 -1.61 -15.88
C LEU A 225 -11.99 -0.88 -15.01
N LEU A 226 -11.89 -1.02 -13.68
CA LEU A 226 -12.74 -0.27 -12.75
C LEU A 226 -12.53 1.25 -12.89
N LYS A 227 -11.27 1.70 -12.97
CA LYS A 227 -10.92 3.11 -13.14
C LYS A 227 -11.44 3.66 -14.46
N GLU A 228 -11.27 2.93 -15.56
CA GLU A 228 -11.76 3.32 -16.88
C GLU A 228 -13.30 3.38 -16.91
N ALA A 229 -13.98 2.37 -16.38
CA ALA A 229 -15.43 2.35 -16.30
C ALA A 229 -15.98 3.51 -15.43
N THR A 230 -15.26 3.88 -14.37
CA THR A 230 -15.59 5.03 -13.53
C THR A 230 -15.43 6.33 -14.30
N ALA A 231 -14.30 6.52 -14.98
CA ALA A 231 -14.04 7.71 -15.80
C ALA A 231 -15.09 7.84 -16.93
N ASN A 232 -15.43 6.75 -17.61
CA ASN A 232 -16.48 6.74 -18.63
C ASN A 232 -17.85 7.15 -18.06
N THR A 233 -18.16 6.75 -16.81
CA THR A 233 -19.40 7.14 -16.13
C THR A 233 -19.41 8.63 -15.78
N GLN A 234 -18.28 9.14 -15.27
CA GLN A 234 -18.10 10.56 -14.96
C GLN A 234 -18.20 11.43 -16.21
N ASP A 235 -17.56 11.01 -17.30
CA ASP A 235 -17.56 11.71 -18.58
C ASP A 235 -18.95 11.70 -19.22
N ALA A 236 -19.65 10.56 -19.21
CA ALA A 236 -21.03 10.48 -19.69
C ALA A 236 -21.98 11.39 -18.89
N SER A 237 -21.84 11.41 -17.56
CA SER A 237 -22.58 12.31 -16.68
C SER A 237 -22.25 13.78 -16.95
N GLY A 238 -20.97 14.11 -17.10
CA GLY A 238 -20.52 15.48 -17.41
C GLY A 238 -21.00 15.96 -18.77
N TYR A 239 -21.00 15.08 -19.77
CA TYR A 239 -21.53 15.34 -21.10
C TYR A 239 -23.03 15.65 -21.05
N LEU A 240 -23.83 14.77 -20.42
CA LEU A 240 -25.26 14.98 -20.24
C LEU A 240 -25.58 16.23 -19.41
N LEU A 241 -24.81 16.50 -18.35
CA LEU A 241 -24.96 17.71 -17.53
C LEU A 241 -24.81 18.99 -18.36
N SER A 242 -23.88 19.01 -19.32
CA SER A 242 -23.71 20.16 -20.21
C SER A 242 -24.95 20.40 -21.09
N GLN A 243 -25.58 19.34 -21.57
CA GLN A 243 -26.81 19.40 -22.35
C GLN A 243 -28.01 19.82 -21.50
N ILE A 244 -28.11 19.28 -20.28
CA ILE A 244 -29.16 19.64 -19.30
C ILE A 244 -29.12 21.13 -18.97
N ARG A 245 -27.92 21.72 -18.78
CA ARG A 245 -27.77 23.16 -18.52
C ARG A 245 -28.26 24.01 -19.69
N ARG A 246 -27.89 23.65 -20.92
CA ARG A 246 -28.39 24.34 -22.13
C ARG A 246 -29.91 24.24 -22.27
N TYR A 247 -30.47 23.09 -21.89
CA TYR A 247 -31.91 22.89 -21.89
C TYR A 247 -32.63 23.76 -20.84
N ASP A 248 -32.08 23.86 -19.62
CA ASP A 248 -32.57 24.77 -18.58
C ASP A 248 -32.51 26.25 -19.02
N ASP A 249 -31.41 26.66 -19.68
CA ASP A 249 -31.27 28.01 -20.25
C ASP A 249 -32.32 28.27 -21.33
N TYR A 250 -32.57 27.30 -22.20
CA TYR A 250 -33.65 27.36 -23.20
C TYR A 250 -35.03 27.50 -22.54
N CYS A 251 -35.30 26.74 -21.48
CA CYS A 251 -36.56 26.82 -20.74
C CYS A 251 -36.79 28.22 -20.15
N LYS A 252 -35.76 28.82 -19.54
CA LYS A 252 -35.80 30.17 -18.98
C LYS A 252 -36.04 31.23 -20.06
N ALA A 253 -35.31 31.14 -21.17
CA ALA A 253 -35.39 32.12 -22.27
C ALA A 253 -36.77 32.12 -22.95
N ASN A 254 -37.48 30.99 -22.94
CA ASN A 254 -38.78 30.83 -23.60
C ASN A 254 -39.98 30.86 -22.63
N GLY A 255 -39.76 31.14 -21.35
CA GLY A 255 -40.84 31.15 -20.35
C GLY A 255 -41.51 29.79 -20.13
N LEU A 256 -40.78 28.68 -20.33
CA LEU A 256 -41.31 27.31 -20.27
C LEU A 256 -41.11 26.66 -18.88
N SER A 257 -40.96 27.46 -17.83
CA SER A 257 -40.64 26.99 -16.47
C SER A 257 -41.66 26.02 -15.87
N ASP A 258 -42.90 26.03 -16.37
CA ASP A 258 -43.99 25.17 -15.92
C ASP A 258 -43.90 23.74 -16.49
N LEU A 259 -43.11 23.52 -17.54
CA LEU A 259 -42.88 22.18 -18.08
C LEU A 259 -42.13 21.29 -17.08
N ARG A 260 -42.53 20.02 -16.99
CA ARG A 260 -41.95 19.07 -16.04
C ARG A 260 -40.50 18.76 -16.35
N SER A 261 -40.17 18.66 -17.63
CA SER A 261 -38.81 18.50 -18.13
C SER A 261 -37.91 19.69 -17.78
N CYS A 262 -38.42 20.92 -17.77
CA CYS A 262 -37.69 22.11 -17.34
C CYS A 262 -37.45 22.14 -15.82
N GLN A 263 -38.41 21.66 -15.02
CA GLN A 263 -38.19 21.46 -13.57
C GLN A 263 -37.14 20.38 -13.33
N TRP A 264 -37.25 19.25 -14.01
CA TRP A 264 -36.26 18.18 -13.96
C TRP A 264 -34.86 18.66 -14.38
N SER A 265 -34.72 19.47 -15.44
CA SER A 265 -33.42 19.94 -15.89
C SER A 265 -32.73 20.87 -14.90
N ARG A 266 -33.49 21.59 -14.08
CA ARG A 266 -32.96 22.39 -12.97
C ARG A 266 -32.53 21.50 -11.80
N ASP A 267 -33.38 20.56 -11.41
CA ASP A 267 -33.20 19.80 -10.18
C ASP A 267 -32.20 18.65 -10.33
N SER A 268 -32.08 18.07 -11.53
CA SER A 268 -31.17 16.97 -11.84
C SER A 268 -29.69 17.39 -11.95
N GLN A 269 -29.39 18.69 -12.12
CA GLN A 269 -28.00 19.15 -12.26
C GLN A 269 -27.13 18.76 -11.08
N ARG A 270 -27.69 18.78 -9.86
CA ARG A 270 -26.98 18.36 -8.65
C ARG A 270 -26.57 16.90 -8.71
N THR A 271 -27.50 16.02 -9.10
CA THR A 271 -27.25 14.58 -9.22
C THR A 271 -26.14 14.31 -10.24
N PHE A 272 -26.23 14.88 -11.44
CA PHE A 272 -25.21 14.67 -12.47
C PHE A 272 -23.87 15.34 -12.15
N THR A 273 -23.86 16.45 -11.39
CA THR A 273 -22.64 17.05 -10.86
C THR A 273 -21.96 16.11 -9.86
N ASN A 274 -22.72 15.58 -8.90
CA ASN A 274 -22.17 14.66 -7.91
C ASN A 274 -21.67 13.36 -8.54
N ILE A 275 -22.33 12.85 -9.58
CA ILE A 275 -21.85 11.67 -10.33
C ILE A 275 -20.57 12.00 -11.11
N LYS A 276 -20.49 13.17 -11.74
CA LYS A 276 -19.32 13.62 -12.48
C LYS A 276 -18.10 13.76 -11.56
N GLU A 277 -18.29 14.34 -10.37
CA GLU A 277 -17.22 14.62 -9.41
C GLU A 277 -16.93 13.42 -8.50
N GLY A 278 -17.92 12.56 -8.27
CA GLY A 278 -17.83 11.39 -7.41
C GLY A 278 -17.12 10.21 -8.09
N GLY A 279 -16.40 9.41 -7.31
CA GLY A 279 -15.79 8.16 -7.79
C GLY A 279 -16.77 6.98 -7.83
N ALA A 280 -16.24 5.78 -8.13
CA ALA A 280 -17.02 4.54 -8.21
C ALA A 280 -17.89 4.31 -6.97
N VAL A 281 -17.34 4.54 -5.77
CA VAL A 281 -18.03 4.36 -4.49
C VAL A 281 -19.26 5.27 -4.38
N TYR A 282 -19.16 6.52 -4.82
CA TYR A 282 -20.31 7.43 -4.81
C TYR A 282 -21.39 6.92 -5.76
N PHE A 283 -21.02 6.60 -7.00
CA PHE A 283 -21.97 6.14 -8.01
C PHE A 283 -22.70 4.86 -7.58
N ILE A 284 -21.97 3.88 -7.06
CA ILE A 284 -22.51 2.60 -6.58
C ILE A 284 -23.53 2.80 -5.45
N ASN A 285 -23.28 3.74 -4.53
CA ASN A 285 -24.11 3.90 -3.34
C ASN A 285 -25.28 4.88 -3.55
N PHE A 286 -25.12 5.88 -4.40
CA PHE A 286 -26.05 7.01 -4.49
C PHE A 286 -26.71 7.21 -5.85
N ALA A 287 -26.18 6.62 -6.93
CA ALA A 287 -26.85 6.71 -8.23
C ALA A 287 -28.15 5.86 -8.23
N PRO A 288 -29.21 6.29 -8.92
CA PRO A 288 -30.42 5.49 -9.06
C PRO A 288 -30.18 4.11 -9.71
N ASP A 289 -30.94 3.10 -9.29
CA ASP A 289 -30.88 1.73 -9.85
C ASP A 289 -31.65 1.57 -11.17
N ALA A 290 -32.49 2.53 -11.53
CA ALA A 290 -33.32 2.51 -12.72
C ALA A 290 -33.44 3.90 -13.33
N SER A 291 -33.71 3.99 -14.64
CA SER A 291 -33.78 5.27 -15.35
C SER A 291 -34.85 6.20 -14.78
N LYS A 292 -35.95 5.62 -14.27
CA LYS A 292 -37.00 6.36 -13.55
C LYS A 292 -36.43 7.26 -12.45
N GLY A 293 -35.44 6.79 -11.69
CA GLY A 293 -34.83 7.58 -10.61
C GLY A 293 -33.85 8.65 -11.11
N PHE A 294 -33.37 8.58 -12.35
CA PHE A 294 -32.64 9.71 -12.95
C PHE A 294 -33.56 10.81 -13.43
N TYR A 295 -34.83 10.48 -13.73
CA TYR A 295 -35.88 11.43 -14.07
C TYR A 295 -36.64 11.98 -12.85
N SER A 296 -36.38 11.48 -11.63
CA SER A 296 -37.05 11.99 -10.43
C SER A 296 -36.54 13.36 -10.02
N VAL A 297 -37.47 14.23 -9.62
CA VAL A 297 -37.19 15.57 -9.08
C VAL A 297 -36.91 15.47 -7.58
N GLY A 298 -35.63 15.45 -7.20
CA GLY A 298 -35.19 15.39 -5.80
C GLY A 298 -35.45 14.04 -5.10
N SER A 299 -35.71 14.06 -3.79
CA SER A 299 -35.96 12.87 -2.96
C SER A 299 -37.41 12.36 -2.99
N LYS A 300 -38.27 12.91 -3.85
CA LYS A 300 -39.68 12.51 -3.96
C LYS A 300 -39.83 11.35 -4.94
N THR A 301 -40.64 10.37 -4.57
CA THR A 301 -41.07 9.29 -5.45
C THR A 301 -41.90 9.86 -6.60
N ILE A 302 -41.34 9.83 -7.82
CA ILE A 302 -42.00 10.35 -9.03
C ILE A 302 -43.01 9.33 -9.60
N ASN A 303 -44.16 9.77 -10.10
CA ASN A 303 -45.12 8.89 -10.77
C ASN A 303 -44.60 8.49 -12.17
N ASN A 304 -45.03 7.34 -12.69
CA ASN A 304 -44.64 6.89 -14.04
C ASN A 304 -45.13 7.85 -15.13
N GLU A 305 -46.31 8.45 -14.93
CA GLU A 305 -46.88 9.47 -15.82
C GLU A 305 -45.99 10.71 -15.94
N ASP A 306 -45.41 11.17 -14.83
CA ASP A 306 -44.53 12.33 -14.81
C ASP A 306 -43.23 12.04 -15.56
N VAL A 307 -42.68 10.84 -15.42
CA VAL A 307 -41.49 10.40 -16.16
C VAL A 307 -41.78 10.35 -17.65
N ILE A 308 -42.93 9.81 -18.06
CA ILE A 308 -43.33 9.77 -19.48
C ILE A 308 -43.52 11.19 -20.02
N ALA A 309 -44.11 12.10 -19.25
CA ALA A 309 -44.27 13.50 -19.64
C ALA A 309 -42.91 14.17 -19.87
N ILE A 310 -41.96 14.03 -18.94
CA ILE A 310 -40.59 14.57 -19.08
C ILE A 310 -39.94 14.05 -20.37
N ARG A 311 -39.95 12.73 -20.58
CA ARG A 311 -39.33 12.10 -21.76
C ARG A 311 -39.99 12.55 -23.07
N THR A 312 -41.31 12.76 -23.06
CA THR A 312 -42.07 13.27 -24.22
C THR A 312 -41.72 14.71 -24.54
N GLU A 313 -41.64 15.57 -23.52
CA GLU A 313 -41.23 16.98 -23.67
C GLU A 313 -39.79 17.09 -24.20
N ILE A 314 -38.88 16.24 -23.71
CA ILE A 314 -37.50 16.14 -24.21
C ILE A 314 -37.47 15.66 -25.67
N ALA A 315 -38.26 14.65 -26.03
CA ALA A 315 -38.36 14.18 -27.40
C ALA A 315 -38.88 15.28 -28.35
N ALA A 316 -39.87 16.05 -27.91
CA ALA A 316 -40.38 17.20 -28.66
C ALA A 316 -39.31 18.30 -28.83
N TYR A 317 -38.55 18.61 -27.77
CA TYR A 317 -37.42 19.53 -27.82
C TYR A 317 -36.35 19.08 -28.82
N ASN A 318 -35.97 17.80 -28.77
CA ASN A 318 -35.00 17.21 -29.71
C ASN A 318 -35.48 17.28 -31.16
N ARG A 319 -36.75 16.95 -31.43
CA ARG A 319 -37.33 17.03 -32.80
C ARG A 319 -37.38 18.46 -33.32
N ARG A 320 -37.61 19.45 -32.44
CA ARG A 320 -37.67 20.87 -32.81
C ARG A 320 -36.29 21.43 -33.17
N LEU A 321 -35.27 21.15 -32.37
CA LEU A 321 -33.94 21.72 -32.57
C LEU A 321 -33.06 20.89 -33.53
N CYS A 322 -33.19 19.57 -33.48
CA CYS A 322 -32.40 18.63 -34.26
C CYS A 322 -33.30 17.69 -35.07
N PRO A 323 -34.05 18.23 -36.05
CA PRO A 323 -35.00 17.43 -36.83
C PRO A 323 -34.27 16.36 -37.66
N VAL A 324 -34.87 15.17 -37.71
CA VAL A 324 -34.43 14.08 -38.59
C VAL A 324 -35.31 14.11 -39.84
N LYS A 325 -34.68 14.15 -41.02
CA LYS A 325 -35.39 14.06 -42.29
C LYS A 325 -35.42 12.60 -42.74
N TYR A 326 -36.60 12.04 -42.91
CA TYR A 326 -36.78 10.69 -43.43
C TYR A 326 -37.02 10.78 -44.94
N PHE A 327 -36.17 10.12 -45.72
CA PHE A 327 -36.34 9.97 -47.16
C PHE A 327 -37.06 8.66 -47.51
N SER A 328 -36.95 7.65 -46.64
CA SER A 328 -37.71 6.40 -46.68
C SER A 328 -37.79 5.79 -45.26
N SER A 329 -38.40 4.61 -45.12
CA SER A 329 -38.41 3.84 -43.87
C SER A 329 -37.01 3.42 -43.38
N GLU A 330 -36.02 3.39 -44.28
CA GLU A 330 -34.66 2.93 -44.00
C GLU A 330 -33.62 4.05 -44.12
N ILE A 331 -33.93 5.12 -44.86
CA ILE A 331 -32.99 6.21 -45.12
C ILE A 331 -33.44 7.46 -44.36
N SER A 332 -32.61 7.88 -43.41
CA SER A 332 -32.80 9.12 -42.65
C SER A 332 -31.51 9.94 -42.61
N GLN A 333 -31.67 11.26 -42.56
CA GLN A 333 -30.58 12.22 -42.40
C GLN A 333 -30.76 12.98 -41.10
N SER A 334 -29.74 12.92 -40.25
CA SER A 334 -29.67 13.67 -39.01
C SER A 334 -29.40 15.15 -39.26
N ALA A 335 -29.72 16.00 -38.29
CA ALA A 335 -29.33 17.41 -38.32
C ALA A 335 -27.80 17.56 -38.39
N PRO A 336 -27.27 18.63 -39.01
CA PRO A 336 -25.84 18.87 -39.03
C PRO A 336 -25.30 19.13 -37.63
N LEU A 337 -24.05 18.70 -37.38
CA LEU A 337 -23.36 18.92 -36.11
C LEU A 337 -23.23 20.43 -35.81
N SER A 338 -23.58 20.82 -34.60
CA SER A 338 -23.49 22.19 -34.10
C SER A 338 -23.30 22.21 -32.59
N SER A 339 -23.18 23.40 -31.99
CA SER A 339 -23.16 23.57 -30.52
C SER A 339 -24.46 23.14 -29.83
N THR A 340 -25.52 22.94 -30.60
CA THR A 340 -26.82 22.48 -30.09
C THR A 340 -27.07 21.03 -30.47
N CYS A 341 -26.90 20.66 -31.75
CA CYS A 341 -27.12 19.31 -32.23
C CYS A 341 -25.81 18.52 -32.25
N GLU A 342 -25.63 17.65 -31.26
CA GLU A 342 -24.42 16.86 -31.10
C GLU A 342 -24.70 15.38 -31.25
N GLN A 343 -23.74 14.64 -31.81
CA GLN A 343 -23.77 13.19 -31.79
C GLN A 343 -23.14 12.69 -30.48
N ALA A 344 -23.93 12.00 -29.66
CA ALA A 344 -23.42 11.42 -28.43
C ALA A 344 -22.34 10.36 -28.75
N PRO A 345 -21.18 10.38 -28.08
CA PRO A 345 -20.18 9.32 -28.25
C PRO A 345 -20.77 7.93 -28.01
N SER A 346 -20.45 6.97 -28.88
CA SER A 346 -21.02 5.61 -28.83
C SER A 346 -20.84 4.93 -27.47
N ARG A 347 -19.71 5.17 -26.80
CA ARG A 347 -19.42 4.68 -25.44
C ARG A 347 -20.39 5.18 -24.37
N TYR A 348 -21.00 6.36 -24.54
CA TYR A 348 -22.00 6.91 -23.61
C TYR A 348 -23.41 6.40 -23.91
N CYS A 349 -23.63 5.83 -25.11
CA CYS A 349 -24.93 5.36 -25.58
C CYS A 349 -24.86 3.89 -26.00
N SER A 350 -24.15 3.07 -25.21
CA SER A 350 -23.98 1.64 -25.50
C SER A 350 -25.07 0.74 -24.90
N ALA A 351 -26.04 1.32 -24.19
CA ALA A 351 -27.21 0.60 -23.66
C ALA A 351 -28.44 0.98 -24.47
N GLN A 352 -29.36 0.02 -24.65
CA GLN A 352 -30.62 0.28 -25.34
C GLN A 352 -31.51 1.24 -24.52
N PRO A 353 -32.23 2.16 -25.18
CA PRO A 353 -33.23 2.98 -24.52
C PRO A 353 -34.30 2.13 -23.83
N ASP A 354 -34.66 2.49 -22.60
CA ASP A 354 -35.69 1.82 -21.79
C ASP A 354 -37.00 2.62 -21.72
N GLY A 355 -37.28 3.38 -22.79
CA GLY A 355 -38.50 4.16 -22.95
C GLY A 355 -39.73 3.32 -23.30
N PRO A 356 -40.94 3.89 -23.17
CA PRO A 356 -42.13 3.31 -23.76
C PRO A 356 -41.91 3.06 -25.26
N PRO A 357 -42.43 1.95 -25.83
CA PRO A 357 -42.31 1.66 -27.25
C PRO A 357 -42.78 2.85 -28.10
N GLY A 358 -41.98 3.26 -29.09
CA GLY A 358 -42.31 4.35 -30.01
C GLY A 358 -42.01 5.78 -29.50
N LEU A 359 -41.66 5.96 -28.22
CA LEU A 359 -41.25 7.28 -27.71
C LEU A 359 -39.80 7.62 -28.11
N VAL A 360 -38.93 6.62 -28.07
CA VAL A 360 -37.50 6.74 -28.36
C VAL A 360 -37.11 5.66 -29.35
N GLU A 361 -36.40 6.05 -30.41
CA GLU A 361 -35.88 5.11 -31.39
C GLU A 361 -34.60 4.43 -30.88
N GLY A 362 -34.48 3.13 -31.11
CA GLY A 362 -33.30 2.35 -30.70
C GLY A 362 -31.98 2.85 -31.31
N SER A 363 -32.04 3.54 -32.44
CA SER A 363 -30.88 4.14 -33.12
C SER A 363 -30.54 5.56 -32.64
N ILE A 364 -31.06 6.03 -31.50
CA ILE A 364 -30.79 7.41 -31.04
C ILE A 364 -29.30 7.69 -30.83
N GLY A 365 -28.50 6.67 -30.46
CA GLY A 365 -27.05 6.80 -30.26
C GLY A 365 -26.26 7.11 -31.55
N SER A 366 -26.83 6.89 -32.74
CA SER A 366 -26.18 7.22 -34.01
C SER A 366 -26.67 8.55 -34.61
N ARG A 367 -27.56 9.26 -33.92
CA ARG A 367 -28.16 10.52 -34.39
C ARG A 367 -27.63 11.73 -33.62
N THR A 368 -27.76 12.90 -34.24
CA THR A 368 -27.54 14.17 -33.55
C THR A 368 -28.78 14.56 -32.75
N VAL A 369 -28.61 14.86 -31.48
CA VAL A 369 -29.69 15.28 -30.58
C VAL A 369 -29.24 16.50 -29.77
N ALA A 370 -30.20 17.29 -29.29
CA ALA A 370 -29.91 18.43 -28.41
C ALA A 370 -29.69 17.97 -26.97
N LEU A 371 -30.43 16.93 -26.55
CA LEU A 371 -30.35 16.31 -25.24
C LEU A 371 -30.39 14.78 -25.38
N ALA A 372 -29.29 14.12 -25.05
CA ALA A 372 -29.08 12.67 -25.22
C ALA A 372 -29.47 11.85 -23.97
N SER A 373 -30.41 12.33 -23.15
CA SER A 373 -30.82 11.67 -21.91
C SER A 373 -31.27 10.22 -22.14
N GLU A 374 -31.95 9.99 -23.26
CA GLU A 374 -32.58 8.71 -23.61
C GLU A 374 -31.61 7.57 -23.98
N CYS A 375 -30.33 7.86 -24.21
CA CYS A 375 -29.31 6.81 -24.34
C CYS A 375 -28.24 6.84 -23.23
N ILE A 376 -27.97 8.02 -22.68
CA ILE A 376 -26.98 8.16 -21.60
C ILE A 376 -27.52 7.62 -20.27
N ILE A 377 -28.77 7.94 -19.91
CA ILE A 377 -29.35 7.46 -18.63
C ILE A 377 -29.43 5.93 -18.57
N PRO A 378 -29.95 5.22 -19.58
CA PRO A 378 -29.93 3.75 -19.59
C PRO A 378 -28.50 3.19 -19.47
N ARG A 379 -27.52 3.85 -20.08
CA ARG A 379 -26.11 3.45 -19.97
C ARG A 379 -25.56 3.65 -18.56
N LEU A 380 -25.91 4.73 -17.87
CA LEU A 380 -25.54 4.96 -16.47
C LEU A 380 -26.17 3.90 -15.56
N VAL A 381 -27.45 3.58 -15.77
CA VAL A 381 -28.14 2.49 -15.06
C VAL A 381 -27.42 1.16 -15.26
N ALA A 382 -27.09 0.80 -16.51
CA ALA A 382 -26.34 -0.42 -16.82
C ALA A 382 -24.90 -0.41 -16.27
N ALA A 383 -24.31 0.78 -16.04
CA ALA A 383 -22.97 0.92 -15.46
C ALA A 383 -22.93 0.47 -14.00
N LYS A 384 -23.99 0.72 -13.24
CA LYS A 384 -24.03 0.52 -11.79
C LYS A 384 -23.75 -0.93 -11.37
N PRO A 385 -24.47 -1.96 -11.87
CA PRO A 385 -24.18 -3.35 -11.50
C PRO A 385 -22.80 -3.81 -12.00
N TYR A 386 -22.34 -3.29 -13.13
CA TYR A 386 -21.00 -3.58 -13.63
C TYR A 386 -19.91 -3.02 -12.70
N LEU A 387 -20.02 -1.75 -12.29
CA LEU A 387 -19.11 -1.11 -11.33
C LEU A 387 -19.15 -1.79 -9.96
N GLN A 388 -20.34 -2.21 -9.49
CA GLN A 388 -20.48 -3.00 -8.26
C GLN A 388 -19.67 -4.31 -8.34
N LYS A 389 -19.84 -5.07 -9.42
CA LYS A 389 -19.11 -6.33 -9.63
C LYS A 389 -17.60 -6.10 -9.69
N MET A 390 -17.15 -5.11 -10.47
CA MET A 390 -15.73 -4.78 -10.59
C MET A 390 -15.13 -4.31 -9.27
N SER A 391 -15.84 -3.45 -8.52
CA SER A 391 -15.41 -2.98 -7.20
C SER A 391 -15.30 -4.11 -6.20
N ALA A 392 -16.21 -5.08 -6.23
CA ALA A 392 -16.14 -6.27 -5.36
C ALA A 392 -14.93 -7.15 -5.69
N MET A 393 -14.65 -7.37 -6.99
CA MET A 393 -13.48 -8.15 -7.42
C MET A 393 -12.16 -7.47 -7.04
N VAL A 394 -12.03 -6.16 -7.27
CA VAL A 394 -10.85 -5.38 -6.85
C VAL A 394 -10.67 -5.47 -5.33
N GLY A 395 -11.75 -5.28 -4.55
CA GLY A 395 -11.69 -5.41 -3.09
C GLY A 395 -11.28 -6.81 -2.60
N GLN A 396 -11.67 -7.88 -3.31
CA GLN A 396 -11.20 -9.24 -3.03
C GLN A 396 -9.72 -9.40 -3.36
N HIS A 397 -9.26 -8.88 -4.49
CA HIS A 397 -7.86 -8.92 -4.88
C HIS A 397 -6.97 -8.13 -3.90
N ASP A 398 -7.44 -6.99 -3.42
CA ASP A 398 -6.75 -6.16 -2.42
C ASP A 398 -6.56 -6.93 -1.10
N LYS A 399 -7.59 -7.63 -0.62
CA LYS A 399 -7.46 -8.52 0.56
C LYS A 399 -6.46 -9.65 0.29
N ALA A 400 -6.59 -10.32 -0.85
CA ALA A 400 -5.70 -11.41 -1.22
C ALA A 400 -4.25 -10.96 -1.39
N LYS A 401 -4.02 -9.71 -1.81
CA LYS A 401 -2.69 -9.11 -1.97
C LYS A 401 -1.96 -8.99 -0.63
N ASN A 402 -2.64 -8.53 0.41
CA ASN A 402 -2.06 -8.46 1.77
C ASN A 402 -1.68 -9.86 2.29
N HIS A 403 -2.50 -10.88 2.03
CA HIS A 403 -2.17 -12.27 2.40
C HIS A 403 -1.00 -12.86 1.58
N ARG A 404 -0.99 -12.66 0.26
CA ARG A 404 0.10 -13.11 -0.63
C ARG A 404 1.45 -12.51 -0.21
N TRP A 405 1.44 -11.34 0.40
CA TRP A 405 2.68 -10.74 0.86
C TRP A 405 3.31 -11.46 2.07
N LEU A 406 2.53 -12.01 3.00
CA LEU A 406 3.07 -12.88 4.06
C LEU A 406 3.80 -14.10 3.47
N TYR A 407 3.32 -14.58 2.32
CA TYR A 407 3.98 -15.65 1.59
C TYR A 407 5.32 -15.19 1.00
N PHE A 408 5.44 -13.95 0.49
CA PHE A 408 6.74 -13.43 0.05
C PHE A 408 7.76 -13.30 1.20
N LEU A 409 7.32 -12.96 2.42
CA LEU A 409 8.21 -13.01 3.59
C LEU A 409 8.69 -14.44 3.88
N ALA A 410 7.80 -15.43 3.80
CA ALA A 410 8.15 -16.83 3.96
C ALA A 410 9.11 -17.32 2.86
N ILE A 411 8.91 -16.91 1.61
CA ILE A 411 9.85 -17.17 0.52
C ILE A 411 11.20 -16.53 0.80
N ALA A 412 11.26 -15.31 1.32
CA ALA A 412 12.52 -14.66 1.66
C ALA A 412 13.32 -15.47 2.70
N VAL A 413 12.64 -16.02 3.72
CA VAL A 413 13.25 -16.96 4.67
C VAL A 413 13.77 -18.21 3.93
N ALA A 414 13.00 -18.77 3.01
CA ALA A 414 13.42 -19.91 2.20
C ALA A 414 14.65 -19.58 1.33
N ILE A 415 14.67 -18.43 0.64
CA ILE A 415 15.84 -17.96 -0.11
C ILE A 415 17.07 -17.91 0.80
N GLY A 416 16.92 -17.34 1.99
CA GLY A 416 17.98 -17.33 3.01
C GLY A 416 18.51 -18.74 3.33
N ALA A 417 17.61 -19.69 3.55
CA ALA A 417 17.96 -21.09 3.79
C ALA A 417 18.67 -21.74 2.60
N LYS A 418 18.24 -21.46 1.37
CA LYS A 418 18.91 -21.94 0.14
C LYS A 418 20.33 -21.38 0.02
N VAL A 419 20.51 -20.08 0.27
CA VAL A 419 21.83 -19.44 0.30
C VAL A 419 22.71 -20.06 1.38
N ALA A 420 22.15 -20.37 2.55
CA ALA A 420 22.87 -21.08 3.61
C ALA A 420 23.33 -22.47 3.17
N LEU A 421 22.48 -23.26 2.51
CA LEU A 421 22.87 -24.58 1.98
C LEU A 421 24.00 -24.48 0.94
N ALA A 422 23.99 -23.45 0.10
CA ALA A 422 25.10 -23.17 -0.81
C ALA A 422 26.36 -22.74 -0.05
N THR A 423 26.21 -21.92 0.99
CA THR A 423 27.33 -21.49 1.87
C THR A 423 27.98 -22.69 2.55
N THR A 424 27.19 -23.64 3.10
CA THR A 424 27.75 -24.83 3.76
C THR A 424 28.52 -25.73 2.80
N LYS A 425 28.10 -25.78 1.52
CA LYS A 425 28.81 -26.49 0.45
C LYS A 425 30.10 -25.79 0.06
N LEU A 426 30.07 -24.47 -0.16
CA LEU A 426 31.26 -23.66 -0.47
C LEU A 426 32.32 -23.73 0.62
N CYS A 427 31.91 -23.77 1.89
CA CYS A 427 32.82 -23.86 3.03
C CYS A 427 33.18 -25.29 3.43
N LEU A 428 32.82 -26.28 2.60
CA LEU A 428 33.12 -27.71 2.74
C LEU A 428 32.82 -28.22 4.16
N ILE A 429 31.65 -27.87 4.72
CA ILE A 429 31.28 -28.27 6.09
C ILE A 429 31.20 -29.81 6.20
N ASP A 430 30.80 -30.49 5.12
CA ASP A 430 30.64 -31.95 5.08
C ASP A 430 31.95 -32.73 5.06
N SER A 431 33.08 -32.10 4.77
CA SER A 431 34.39 -32.76 4.83
C SER A 431 35.09 -32.57 6.18
N ARG A 432 34.51 -31.78 7.09
CA ARG A 432 35.11 -31.50 8.40
C ARG A 432 35.03 -32.72 9.31
N PRO A 433 36.06 -32.97 10.15
CA PRO A 433 36.04 -34.04 11.13
C PRO A 433 34.90 -33.84 12.13
N MET A 434 34.39 -34.93 12.70
CA MET A 434 33.26 -34.91 13.64
C MET A 434 33.51 -34.06 14.89
N THR A 435 34.79 -33.94 15.29
CA THR A 435 35.25 -33.06 16.38
C THR A 435 35.07 -31.58 16.09
N ASP A 436 34.85 -31.20 14.84
CA ASP A 436 34.66 -29.84 14.35
C ASP A 436 33.23 -29.51 13.92
N ARG A 437 32.30 -30.46 14.06
CA ARG A 437 30.85 -30.26 13.85
C ARG A 437 30.13 -30.00 15.16
N ARG A 438 28.90 -29.48 15.11
CA ARG A 438 28.06 -29.19 16.30
C ARG A 438 28.77 -28.27 17.30
N ARG A 439 29.59 -27.34 16.82
CA ARG A 439 30.44 -26.49 17.68
C ARG A 439 29.60 -25.62 18.60
N VAL A 440 28.56 -25.02 18.02
CA VAL A 440 27.65 -24.14 18.76
C VAL A 440 26.79 -24.93 19.74
N ALA A 441 26.19 -26.05 19.33
CA ALA A 441 25.43 -26.91 20.26
C ALA A 441 26.28 -27.37 21.45
N ARG A 442 27.55 -27.76 21.25
CA ARG A 442 28.43 -28.18 22.36
C ARG A 442 28.73 -27.03 23.32
N ILE A 443 29.02 -25.83 22.80
CA ILE A 443 29.24 -24.64 23.64
C ILE A 443 27.97 -24.29 24.41
N ILE A 444 26.82 -24.31 23.74
CA ILE A 444 25.52 -24.02 24.35
C ILE A 444 25.19 -25.07 25.43
N GLN A 445 25.30 -26.36 25.14
CA GLN A 445 25.09 -27.45 26.11
C GLN A 445 26.03 -27.34 27.30
N TYR A 446 27.30 -27.00 27.07
CA TYR A 446 28.27 -26.80 28.14
C TYR A 446 27.91 -25.59 29.02
N ARG A 447 27.51 -24.46 28.43
CA ARG A 447 27.09 -23.24 29.15
C ARG A 447 25.76 -23.42 29.87
N LEU A 448 24.76 -24.04 29.24
CA LEU A 448 23.50 -24.45 29.91
C LEU A 448 23.79 -25.38 31.08
N GLY A 449 24.66 -26.37 30.90
CA GLY A 449 25.11 -27.24 31.99
C GLY A 449 25.86 -26.51 33.10
N GLN A 450 26.53 -25.39 32.81
CA GLN A 450 27.12 -24.51 33.84
C GLN A 450 26.04 -23.67 34.54
N CYS A 451 25.11 -23.06 33.80
CA CYS A 451 24.00 -22.29 34.36
C CYS A 451 23.10 -23.14 35.26
N VAL A 452 22.75 -24.36 34.82
CA VAL A 452 21.98 -25.31 35.63
C VAL A 452 22.77 -25.69 36.89
N ARG A 453 24.07 -25.94 36.80
CA ARG A 453 24.92 -26.19 37.98
C ARG A 453 24.99 -25.00 38.94
N LEU A 454 25.03 -23.77 38.41
CA LEU A 454 24.99 -22.55 39.23
C LEU A 454 23.63 -22.34 39.89
N LEU A 455 22.53 -22.58 39.17
CA LEU A 455 21.17 -22.52 39.73
C LEU A 455 20.95 -23.59 40.80
N VAL A 456 21.39 -24.82 40.57
CA VAL A 456 21.33 -25.90 41.57
C VAL A 456 22.17 -25.55 42.81
N ARG A 457 23.38 -25.00 42.63
CA ARG A 457 24.19 -24.51 43.77
C ARG A 457 23.51 -23.36 44.51
N ALA A 458 22.92 -22.40 43.79
CA ALA A 458 22.20 -21.30 44.40
C ALA A 458 20.97 -21.78 45.19
N LEU A 459 20.21 -22.75 44.66
CA LEU A 459 19.09 -23.37 45.36
C LEU A 459 19.54 -24.15 46.60
N PHE A 460 20.67 -24.88 46.51
CA PHE A 460 21.22 -25.62 47.63
C PHE A 460 21.71 -24.68 48.75
N GLU A 461 22.41 -23.60 48.40
CA GLU A 461 22.80 -22.55 49.35
C GLU A 461 21.57 -21.88 49.97
N CYS A 462 20.54 -21.55 49.18
CA CYS A 462 19.29 -20.99 49.69
C CYS A 462 18.59 -21.93 50.69
N SER A 463 18.60 -23.24 50.44
CA SER A 463 18.05 -24.24 51.36
C SER A 463 18.86 -24.36 52.66
N ARG A 464 20.18 -24.20 52.60
CA ARG A 464 21.06 -24.16 53.77
C ARG A 464 20.80 -22.93 54.62
N TRP A 465 20.65 -21.78 53.99
CA TRP A 465 20.27 -20.52 54.64
C TRP A 465 18.89 -20.61 55.28
N ALA A 466 17.91 -21.17 54.59
CA ALA A 466 16.57 -21.40 55.15
C ALA A 466 16.61 -22.33 56.39
N GLY A 467 17.42 -23.39 56.35
CA GLY A 467 17.64 -24.28 57.50
C GLY A 467 18.29 -23.58 58.70
N VAL A 468 19.27 -22.71 58.47
CA VAL A 468 19.91 -21.91 59.52
C VAL A 468 18.92 -20.91 60.14
N VAL A 469 18.16 -20.20 59.32
CA VAL A 469 17.14 -19.24 59.78
C VAL A 469 16.03 -19.96 60.56
N ALA A 470 15.54 -21.11 60.07
CA ALA A 470 14.56 -21.93 60.79
C ALA A 470 15.10 -22.43 62.14
N SER A 471 16.37 -22.85 62.20
CA SER A 471 17.01 -23.27 63.46
C SER A 471 17.17 -22.12 64.45
N HIS A 472 17.43 -20.90 63.96
CA HIS A 472 17.51 -19.69 64.77
C HIS A 472 16.14 -19.24 65.29
N LEU A 473 15.11 -19.28 64.43
CA LEU A 473 13.72 -19.00 64.80
C LEU A 473 13.20 -20.03 65.82
N TYR A 474 13.50 -21.31 65.64
CA TYR A 474 13.16 -22.36 66.60
C TYR A 474 13.83 -22.14 67.96
N LYS A 475 15.11 -21.75 67.98
CA LYS A 475 15.83 -21.41 69.24
C LYS A 475 15.28 -20.15 69.91
N LEU A 476 14.78 -19.18 69.13
CA LEU A 476 14.14 -17.97 69.65
C LEU A 476 12.75 -18.28 70.23
N LEU A 477 11.94 -19.08 69.54
CA LEU A 477 10.62 -19.51 70.00
C LEU A 477 10.66 -20.41 71.24
N LYS A 478 11.74 -21.16 71.46
CA LYS A 478 11.93 -21.98 72.66
C LYS A 478 12.39 -21.20 73.90
N ARG A 479 12.75 -19.91 73.74
CA ARG A 479 13.17 -19.03 74.84
C ARG A 479 12.07 -18.08 75.33
N VAL A 480 10.93 -18.06 74.65
CA VAL A 480 9.67 -17.46 75.10
C VAL A 480 8.86 -18.58 75.74
#